data_AF-A0A3C1DBP3-F1
#
_entry.id   AF-A0A3C1DBP3-F1
#
_cell.length_a   1.000
_cell.length_b   1.000
_cell.length_c   1.000
_cell.angle_alpha   90.00
_cell.angle_beta   90.00
_cell.angle_gamma   90.00
#
_symmetry.space_group_name_H-M   'P 1'
#
loop_
_entity.id
_entity.type
_entity.pdbx_description
1 polymer ?
#
loop_
_entity_poly.entity_id
_entity_poly.type
_entity_poly.pdbx_seq_one_letter_code
_entity_poly.pdbx_strand_id
1 'polypeptide(L)'
;WFLTGMWHGASWNYILWGLYFAAFLLLEKFVIRGRMPKVPAHIYALVVVYIGWILFHFENFSEMGCVLLGVFGLAGNGFTNLEVHTLFMQNIFLLVFCCIACTNLGKWLHSNLFQLAKRNGAALAAYSVLEAITPPVLLIVGAIALAGASYNPFIYFQF
;
A
#
# COMPACT_ATOMS: atom_id res chain seq x y z
N TRP A 1 2.86 0.54 18.88
CA TRP A 1 3.92 0.05 17.98
C TRP A 1 4.36 -1.37 18.30
N PHE A 2 4.83 -1.69 19.49
CA PHE A 2 5.02 -3.11 19.87
C PHE A 2 3.70 -3.90 19.83
N LEU A 3 2.65 -3.38 20.49
CA LEU A 3 1.32 -3.99 20.49
C LEU A 3 0.68 -4.06 19.10
N THR A 4 1.02 -3.14 18.19
CA THR A 4 0.52 -3.19 16.80
C THR A 4 1.22 -4.28 16.00
N GLY A 5 2.50 -4.56 16.30
CA GLY A 5 3.20 -5.72 15.77
C GLY A 5 2.59 -7.03 16.29
N MET A 6 2.38 -7.15 17.60
CA MET A 6 1.73 -8.33 18.19
C MET A 6 0.31 -8.60 17.67
N TRP A 7 -0.42 -7.54 17.28
CA TRP A 7 -1.76 -7.68 16.71
C TRP A 7 -1.75 -8.33 15.32
N HIS A 8 -0.65 -8.19 14.57
CA HIS A 8 -0.54 -8.67 13.20
C HIS A 8 -0.11 -10.13 13.07
N GLY A 9 0.56 -10.70 14.08
CA GLY A 9 0.93 -12.11 14.08
C GLY A 9 1.84 -12.50 15.23
N ALA A 10 2.06 -13.81 15.39
CA ALA A 10 2.87 -14.38 16.47
C ALA A 10 4.37 -14.45 16.16
N SER A 11 4.76 -14.28 14.90
CA SER A 11 6.17 -14.32 14.49
C SER A 11 6.92 -13.02 14.84
N TRP A 12 8.24 -13.14 14.99
CA TRP A 12 9.12 -12.05 15.41
C TRP A 12 9.20 -10.90 14.40
N ASN A 13 8.99 -11.19 13.12
CA ASN A 13 8.99 -10.21 12.04
C ASN A 13 7.95 -9.09 12.31
N TYR A 14 6.74 -9.44 12.76
CA TYR A 14 5.68 -8.46 13.05
C TYR A 14 6.02 -7.56 14.25
N ILE A 15 6.64 -8.12 15.29
CA ILE A 15 7.10 -7.36 16.46
C ILE A 15 8.21 -6.39 16.05
N LEU A 16 9.22 -6.88 15.30
CA LEU A 16 10.32 -6.08 14.80
C LEU A 16 9.82 -4.98 13.88
N TRP A 17 8.85 -5.27 13.02
CA TRP A 17 8.16 -4.30 12.18
C TRP A 17 7.49 -3.19 12.98
N GLY A 18 6.76 -3.57 14.04
CA GLY A 18 6.14 -2.61 14.94
C GLY A 18 7.16 -1.69 15.59
N LEU A 19 8.24 -2.26 16.14
CA LEU A 19 9.33 -1.49 16.77
C LEU A 19 10.10 -0.62 15.77
N TYR A 20 10.30 -1.10 14.54
CA TYR A 20 10.92 -0.37 13.44
C TYR A 20 10.17 0.95 13.15
N PHE A 21 8.84 0.89 12.98
CA PHE A 21 8.05 2.10 12.79
C PHE A 21 8.03 3.00 14.03
N ALA A 22 8.02 2.41 15.24
CA ALA A 22 8.16 3.20 16.47
C ALA A 22 9.44 4.03 16.47
N ALA A 23 10.57 3.40 16.14
CA ALA A 23 11.88 4.06 16.13
C ALA A 23 11.93 5.20 15.13
N PHE A 24 11.45 4.98 13.89
CA PHE A 24 11.46 6.01 12.86
C PHE A 24 10.52 7.18 13.16
N LEU A 25 9.35 6.93 13.75
CA LEU A 25 8.43 7.99 14.17
C LEU A 25 8.98 8.81 15.35
N LEU A 26 9.64 8.15 16.31
CA LEU A 26 10.33 8.85 17.40
C LEU A 26 11.49 9.68 16.85
N LEU A 27 12.28 9.13 15.91
CA LEU A 27 13.36 9.85 15.23
C LEU A 27 12.82 11.07 14.48
N GLU A 28 11.73 10.93 13.73
CA GLU A 28 11.13 12.03 13.00
C GLU A 28 10.63 13.14 13.94
N LYS A 29 9.94 12.74 15.02
CA LYS A 29 9.35 13.66 16.00
C LYS A 29 10.39 14.38 16.86
N PHE A 30 11.45 13.69 17.29
CA PHE A 30 12.39 14.22 18.27
C PHE A 30 13.71 14.72 17.65
N VAL A 31 14.17 14.13 16.54
CA VAL A 31 15.47 14.43 15.92
C VAL A 31 15.31 15.26 14.65
N ILE A 32 14.56 14.76 13.65
CA ILE A 32 14.43 15.44 12.35
C ILE A 32 13.62 16.73 12.49
N ARG A 33 12.50 16.72 13.23
CA ARG A 33 11.66 17.90 13.54
C ARG A 33 11.36 18.78 12.31
N GLY A 34 11.11 18.18 11.15
CA GLY A 34 10.81 18.92 9.91
C GLY A 34 11.99 19.70 9.31
N ARG A 35 13.24 19.43 9.74
CA ARG A 35 14.46 20.06 9.19
C ARG A 35 14.81 19.58 7.78
N MET A 36 14.13 18.54 7.27
CA MET A 36 14.41 17.97 5.97
C MET A 36 13.54 18.62 4.87
N PRO A 37 14.11 19.00 3.72
CA PRO A 37 13.33 19.49 2.59
C PRO A 37 12.30 18.47 2.10
N LYS A 38 11.23 18.94 1.43
CA LYS A 38 10.07 18.11 1.05
C LYS A 38 10.44 16.87 0.22
N VAL A 39 11.32 17.03 -0.77
CA VAL A 39 11.74 15.94 -1.67
C VAL A 39 12.52 14.84 -0.95
N PRO A 40 13.64 15.13 -0.25
CA PRO A 40 14.36 14.11 0.50
C PRO A 40 13.54 13.51 1.64
N ALA A 41 12.63 14.28 2.27
CA ALA A 41 11.67 13.75 3.23
C ALA A 41 10.77 12.68 2.62
N HIS A 42 10.27 12.92 1.40
CA HIS A 42 9.43 11.96 0.70
C HIS A 42 10.20 10.69 0.29
N ILE A 43 11.41 10.83 -0.26
CA ILE A 43 12.25 9.69 -0.63
C ILE A 43 12.60 8.85 0.60
N TYR A 44 13.01 9.50 1.69
CA TYR A 44 13.27 8.85 2.96
C TYR A 44 12.06 8.05 3.45
N ALA A 45 10.87 8.66 3.45
CA ALA A 45 9.64 7.99 3.88
C ALA A 45 9.33 6.77 3.00
N LEU A 46 9.48 6.89 1.68
CA LEU A 46 9.28 5.77 0.76
C LEU A 46 10.25 4.61 1.04
N VAL A 47 11.54 4.90 1.25
CA VAL A 47 12.55 3.88 1.58
C VAL A 47 12.22 3.20 2.91
N VAL A 48 11.91 3.98 3.95
CA VAL A 48 11.57 3.45 5.27
C VAL A 48 10.33 2.56 5.19
N VAL A 49 9.29 3.00 4.48
CA VAL A 49 8.04 2.24 4.31
C VAL A 49 8.28 0.97 3.50
N TYR A 50 9.04 1.02 2.41
CA TYR A 50 9.32 -0.15 1.57
C TYR A 50 10.12 -1.22 2.32
N ILE A 51 11.18 -0.84 3.04
CA ILE A 51 11.93 -1.76 3.91
C ILE A 51 11.03 -2.31 5.03
N GLY A 52 10.15 -1.47 5.58
CA GLY A 52 9.13 -1.89 6.53
C GLY A 52 8.23 -2.99 5.94
N TRP A 53 7.78 -2.85 4.69
CA TRP A 53 6.97 -3.90 4.04
C TRP A 53 7.71 -5.22 3.84
N ILE A 54 9.01 -5.18 3.55
CA ILE A 54 9.84 -6.40 3.46
C ILE A 54 9.89 -7.10 4.83
N LEU A 55 10.14 -6.34 5.89
CA LEU A 55 10.15 -6.87 7.27
C LEU A 55 8.78 -7.42 7.69
N PHE A 56 7.69 -6.86 7.18
CA PHE A 56 6.33 -7.36 7.45
C PHE A 56 6.05 -8.69 6.72
N HIS A 57 6.49 -8.80 5.47
CA HIS A 57 6.10 -9.90 4.59
C HIS A 57 6.87 -11.20 4.84
N PHE A 58 8.18 -11.11 5.11
CA PHE A 58 9.02 -12.30 5.24
C PHE A 58 9.15 -12.73 6.70
N GLU A 59 8.66 -13.92 7.03
CA GLU A 59 8.87 -14.53 8.35
C GLU A 59 10.24 -15.23 8.44
N ASN A 60 10.75 -15.75 7.33
CA ASN A 60 12.08 -16.33 7.26
C ASN A 60 13.14 -15.23 7.10
N PHE A 61 13.94 -15.04 8.15
CA PHE A 61 15.02 -14.05 8.17
C PHE A 61 16.09 -14.28 7.09
N SER A 62 16.31 -15.52 6.64
CA SER A 62 17.26 -15.82 5.57
C SER A 62 16.77 -15.31 4.21
N GLU A 63 15.48 -15.53 3.92
CA GLU A 63 14.85 -15.03 2.68
C GLU A 63 14.75 -13.52 2.70
N MET A 64 14.35 -12.94 3.84
CA MET A 64 14.33 -11.50 4.06
C MET A 64 15.70 -10.86 3.77
N GLY A 65 16.79 -11.48 4.26
CA GLY A 65 18.16 -11.02 4.01
C GLY A 65 18.53 -11.05 2.53
N CYS A 66 18.19 -12.14 1.83
CA CYS A 66 18.41 -12.27 0.39
C CYS A 66 17.67 -11.16 -0.40
N VAL A 67 16.41 -10.89 -0.06
CA VAL A 67 15.60 -9.86 -0.70
C VAL A 67 16.15 -8.46 -0.40
N LEU A 68 16.52 -8.17 0.84
CA LEU A 68 17.13 -6.88 1.21
C LEU A 68 18.43 -6.65 0.44
N LEU A 69 19.30 -7.65 0.33
CA LEU A 69 20.51 -7.55 -0.50
C LEU A 69 20.15 -7.35 -1.98
N GLY A 70 19.10 -8.00 -2.46
CA GLY A 70 18.59 -7.83 -3.82
C GLY A 70 18.13 -6.40 -4.13
N VAL A 71 17.44 -5.74 -3.18
CA VAL A 71 17.00 -4.33 -3.31
C VAL A 71 18.20 -3.38 -3.49
N PHE A 72 19.34 -3.68 -2.87
CA PHE A 72 20.58 -2.92 -3.03
C PHE A 72 21.48 -3.41 -4.17
N GLY A 73 21.04 -4.42 -4.94
CA GLY A 73 21.82 -5.02 -6.04
C GLY A 73 23.02 -5.86 -5.58
N LEU A 74 23.09 -6.19 -4.29
CA LEU A 74 24.18 -6.95 -3.67
C LEU A 74 23.98 -8.47 -3.69
N ALA A 75 22.82 -8.94 -4.17
CA ALA A 75 22.50 -10.37 -4.25
C ALA A 75 23.16 -11.09 -5.45
N GLY A 76 23.92 -10.39 -6.30
CA GLY A 76 24.56 -10.99 -7.48
C GLY A 76 23.60 -11.36 -8.62
N ASN A 77 22.32 -11.04 -8.49
CA ASN A 77 21.30 -11.27 -9.51
C ASN A 77 21.28 -10.12 -10.54
N GLY A 78 20.91 -10.44 -11.77
CA GLY A 78 20.64 -9.42 -12.80
C GLY A 78 19.40 -8.58 -12.47
N PHE A 79 19.32 -7.36 -13.04
CA PHE A 79 18.17 -6.46 -12.84
C PHE A 79 16.84 -7.06 -13.33
N THR A 80 16.87 -7.93 -14.32
CA THR A 80 15.68 -8.61 -14.86
C THR A 80 16.02 -10.07 -15.19
N ASN A 81 15.01 -10.92 -15.08
CA ASN A 81 15.02 -12.28 -15.60
C ASN A 81 13.68 -12.57 -16.31
N LEU A 82 13.56 -13.75 -16.93
CA LEU A 82 12.33 -14.14 -17.64
C LEU A 82 11.11 -14.18 -16.71
N GLU A 83 11.31 -14.55 -15.45
CA GLU A 83 10.27 -14.61 -14.43
C GLU A 83 9.73 -13.22 -14.08
N VAL A 84 10.60 -12.25 -13.79
CA VAL A 84 10.25 -10.85 -13.54
C VAL A 84 9.50 -10.27 -14.73
N HIS A 85 9.95 -10.55 -15.96
CA HIS A 85 9.24 -10.08 -17.16
C HIS A 85 7.84 -10.68 -17.26
N THR A 86 7.70 -11.99 -16.99
CA THR A 86 6.41 -12.69 -17.06
C THR A 86 5.44 -12.15 -16.01
N LEU A 87 5.90 -12.00 -14.76
CA LEU A 87 5.10 -11.44 -13.66
C LEU A 87 4.71 -9.99 -13.94
N PHE A 88 5.61 -9.18 -14.50
CA PHE A 88 5.33 -7.80 -14.86
C PHE A 88 4.23 -7.72 -15.92
N MET A 89 4.33 -8.52 -16.99
CA MET A 89 3.32 -8.53 -18.06
C MET A 89 1.98 -9.07 -17.59
N GLN A 90 1.96 -10.08 -16.72
CA GLN A 90 0.74 -10.62 -16.14
C GLN A 90 0.00 -9.58 -15.29
N ASN A 91 0.74 -8.70 -14.59
CA ASN A 91 0.18 -7.71 -13.68
C ASN A 91 0.14 -6.29 -14.25
N ILE A 92 0.43 -6.10 -15.55
CA ILE A 92 0.59 -4.76 -16.13
C ILE A 92 -0.67 -3.90 -16.00
N PHE A 93 -1.86 -4.50 -16.15
CA PHE A 93 -3.12 -3.80 -15.97
C PHE A 93 -3.33 -3.33 -14.53
N LEU A 94 -2.98 -4.17 -13.55
CA LEU A 94 -3.05 -3.83 -12.13
C LEU A 94 -2.05 -2.72 -11.81
N LEU A 95 -0.82 -2.80 -12.33
CA LEU A 95 0.21 -1.78 -12.12
C LEU A 95 -0.23 -0.42 -12.69
N VAL A 96 -0.76 -0.39 -13.92
CA VAL A 96 -1.30 0.83 -14.53
C VAL A 96 -2.44 1.41 -13.69
N PHE A 97 -3.37 0.55 -13.22
CA PHE A 97 -4.45 0.97 -12.34
C PHE A 97 -3.91 1.58 -11.04
N CYS A 98 -2.95 0.93 -10.37
CA CYS A 98 -2.31 1.44 -9.15
C CYS A 98 -1.63 2.78 -9.38
N CYS A 99 -0.89 2.94 -10.49
CA CYS A 99 -0.25 4.21 -10.84
C CYS A 99 -1.27 5.34 -10.97
N ILE A 100 -2.41 5.09 -11.63
CA ILE A 100 -3.48 6.07 -11.77
C ILE A 100 -4.15 6.35 -10.42
N ALA A 101 -4.44 5.30 -9.64
CA ALA A 101 -5.10 5.40 -8.34
C ALA A 101 -4.28 6.17 -7.29
N CYS A 102 -2.94 6.12 -7.36
CA CYS A 102 -2.07 6.91 -6.49
C CYS A 102 -2.02 8.41 -6.83
N THR A 103 -2.59 8.84 -7.96
CA THR A 103 -2.66 10.26 -8.33
C THR A 103 -3.90 10.95 -7.77
N ASN A 104 -3.88 12.29 -7.72
CA ASN A 104 -5.05 13.11 -7.36
C ASN A 104 -6.17 13.10 -8.42
N LEU A 105 -6.10 12.23 -9.45
CA LEU A 105 -7.08 12.18 -10.53
C LEU A 105 -8.50 11.91 -10.04
N GLY A 106 -8.67 11.03 -9.04
CA GLY A 106 -9.99 10.74 -8.47
C GLY A 106 -10.64 11.97 -7.82
N LYS A 107 -9.85 12.73 -7.05
CA LYS A 107 -10.31 13.99 -6.43
C LYS A 107 -10.65 15.05 -7.48
N TRP A 108 -9.78 15.18 -8.48
CA TRP A 108 -9.99 16.12 -9.59
C TRP A 108 -11.25 15.81 -10.39
N LEU A 109 -11.46 14.53 -10.73
CA LEU A 109 -12.64 14.07 -11.48
C LEU A 109 -13.91 14.32 -10.67
N HIS A 110 -13.91 13.97 -9.39
CA HIS A 110 -15.05 14.20 -8.50
C HIS A 110 -15.39 15.69 -8.39
N SER A 111 -14.39 16.56 -8.21
CA SER A 111 -14.61 18.01 -8.14
C SER A 111 -15.14 18.60 -9.46
N ASN A 112 -14.63 18.16 -10.61
CA ASN A 112 -15.08 18.66 -11.90
C ASN A 112 -16.51 18.20 -12.21
N LEU A 113 -16.83 16.93 -11.93
CA LEU A 113 -18.18 16.38 -12.11
C LEU A 113 -19.19 17.11 -11.23
N PHE A 114 -18.84 17.44 -9.98
CA PHE A 114 -19.69 18.23 -9.10
C PHE A 114 -19.95 19.64 -9.66
N GLN A 115 -18.92 20.32 -10.16
CA GLN A 115 -19.06 21.66 -10.74
C GLN A 115 -19.91 21.66 -12.03
N LEU A 116 -19.79 20.61 -12.85
CA LEU A 116 -20.65 20.40 -14.03
C LEU A 116 -22.10 20.11 -13.64
N ALA A 117 -22.31 19.25 -12.64
CA ALA A 117 -23.64 18.87 -12.15
C ALA A 117 -24.40 20.06 -11.53
N LYS A 118 -23.70 20.98 -10.87
CA LYS A 118 -24.31 22.20 -10.28
C LYS A 118 -25.01 23.10 -11.30
N ARG A 119 -24.67 23.00 -12.59
CA ARG A 119 -25.27 23.82 -13.67
C ARG A 119 -26.68 23.37 -14.06
N ASN A 120 -27.11 22.16 -13.67
CA ASN A 120 -28.43 21.62 -13.97
C ASN A 120 -28.99 20.83 -12.77
N GLY A 121 -30.17 21.21 -12.27
CA GLY A 121 -30.79 20.56 -11.10
C GLY A 121 -31.00 19.05 -11.26
N ALA A 122 -31.29 18.57 -12.47
CA ALA A 122 -31.41 17.13 -12.74
C ALA A 122 -30.04 16.41 -12.70
N ALA A 123 -28.98 17.06 -13.17
CA ALA A 123 -27.63 16.51 -13.13
C ALA A 123 -27.08 16.46 -11.70
N LEU A 124 -27.42 17.45 -10.87
CA LEU A 124 -27.07 17.48 -9.46
C LEU A 124 -27.76 16.35 -8.68
N ALA A 125 -29.05 16.12 -8.93
CA ALA A 125 -29.77 15.01 -8.29
C ALA A 125 -29.18 13.64 -8.70
N ALA A 126 -28.87 13.45 -9.98
CA ALA A 126 -28.23 12.22 -10.47
C ALA A 126 -26.84 12.00 -9.85
N TYR A 127 -26.04 13.06 -9.71
CA TYR A 127 -24.72 13.00 -9.08
C TYR A 127 -24.80 12.60 -7.60
N SER A 128 -25.69 13.22 -6.82
CA SER A 128 -25.85 12.90 -5.40
C SER A 128 -26.29 11.45 -5.16
N VAL A 129 -27.16 10.92 -6.03
CA VAL A 129 -27.58 9.51 -5.98
C VAL A 129 -26.41 8.59 -6.30
N LEU A 130 -25.63 8.89 -7.34
CA LEU A 130 -24.44 8.13 -7.71
C LEU A 130 -23.43 8.09 -6.55
N GLU A 131 -23.16 9.24 -5.91
CA GLU A 131 -22.22 9.36 -4.80
C GLU A 131 -22.68 8.54 -3.57
N ALA A 132 -23.97 8.56 -3.25
CA ALA A 132 -24.53 7.76 -2.17
C ALA A 132 -24.46 6.24 -2.43
N ILE A 133 -24.63 5.82 -3.68
CA ILE A 133 -24.66 4.40 -4.07
C ILE A 133 -23.25 3.81 -4.25
N THR A 134 -22.26 4.64 -4.61
CA THR A 134 -20.90 4.16 -4.93
C THR A 134 -20.23 3.39 -3.77
N PRO A 135 -20.20 3.88 -2.51
CA PRO A 135 -19.54 3.16 -1.42
C PRO A 135 -20.17 1.80 -1.08
N PRO A 136 -21.51 1.68 -0.97
CA PRO A 136 -22.16 0.37 -0.79
C PRO A 136 -21.85 -0.63 -1.91
N VAL A 137 -21.86 -0.18 -3.16
CA VAL A 137 -21.54 -1.04 -4.32
C VAL A 137 -20.09 -1.51 -4.25
N LEU A 138 -19.14 -0.60 -3.98
CA LEU A 138 -17.73 -0.97 -3.83
C LEU A 138 -17.50 -1.94 -2.68
N LEU A 139 -18.23 -1.79 -1.56
CA LEU A 139 -18.18 -2.71 -0.43
C LEU A 139 -18.67 -4.12 -0.83
N ILE A 140 -19.79 -4.20 -1.56
CA ILE A 140 -20.35 -5.47 -2.03
C ILE A 140 -19.39 -6.14 -3.02
N VAL A 141 -18.85 -5.38 -3.98
CA VAL A 141 -17.87 -5.89 -4.94
C VAL A 141 -16.62 -6.39 -4.21
N GLY A 142 -16.13 -5.65 -3.21
CA GLY A 142 -15.02 -6.08 -2.37
C GLY A 142 -15.31 -7.37 -1.60
N ALA A 143 -16.52 -7.50 -1.04
CA ALA A 143 -16.95 -8.72 -0.35
C ALA A 143 -17.05 -9.93 -1.29
N ILE A 144 -17.56 -9.74 -2.51
CA ILE A 144 -17.62 -10.79 -3.54
C ILE A 144 -16.21 -11.20 -3.97
N ALA A 145 -15.31 -10.24 -4.19
CA ALA A 145 -13.93 -10.52 -4.54
C ALA A 145 -13.21 -11.32 -3.44
N LEU A 146 -13.47 -10.99 -2.17
CA LEU A 146 -12.94 -11.75 -1.03
C LEU A 146 -13.52 -13.16 -0.95
N ALA A 147 -14.82 -13.33 -1.22
CA ALA A 147 -15.47 -14.65 -1.23
C ALA A 147 -14.99 -15.54 -2.38
N GLY A 148 -14.64 -14.95 -3.53
CA GLY A 148 -14.07 -15.65 -4.68
C GLY A 148 -12.59 -16.01 -4.53
N ALA A 149 -11.85 -15.29 -3.66
CA ALA A 149 -10.49 -15.66 -3.30
C ALA A 149 -10.53 -16.92 -2.42
N SER A 150 -10.32 -18.07 -3.04
CA SER A 150 -10.27 -19.37 -2.36
C SER A 150 -9.21 -19.36 -1.26
N TYR A 151 -9.63 -19.61 -0.01
CA TYR A 151 -8.78 -19.77 1.18
C TYR A 151 -7.74 -18.65 1.41
N ASN A 152 -8.16 -17.57 2.08
CA ASN A 152 -7.28 -16.94 3.05
C ASN A 152 -7.74 -17.43 4.43
N PRO A 153 -6.99 -18.29 5.13
CA PRO A 153 -7.19 -18.38 6.56
C PRO A 153 -7.12 -16.94 7.06
N PHE A 154 -8.07 -16.52 7.90
CA PHE A 154 -7.98 -15.25 8.61
C PHE A 154 -6.53 -15.01 9.02
N ILE A 155 -6.01 -13.79 8.90
CA ILE A 155 -4.63 -13.41 9.25
C ILE A 155 -4.18 -13.97 10.62
N TYR A 156 -5.13 -14.26 11.53
CA TYR A 156 -4.93 -14.90 12.82
C TYR A 156 -4.74 -16.43 12.82
N PHE A 157 -4.77 -17.14 11.70
CA PHE A 157 -4.55 -18.60 11.65
C PHE A 157 -3.11 -18.99 11.28
N GLN A 158 -2.17 -18.05 11.35
CA GLN A 158 -0.73 -18.36 11.37
C GLN A 158 -0.24 -18.62 12.80
N PHE A 159 -0.89 -19.60 13.45
CA PHE A 159 -0.36 -20.28 14.64
C PHE A 159 0.13 -21.67 14.24
#